data_AF-A0A9E2V2Q5-F1
#
_entry.id   AF-A0A9E2V2Q5-F1
#
_cell.length_a   1.000
_cell.length_b   1.000
_cell.length_c   1.000
_cell.angle_alpha   90.00
_cell.angle_beta   90.00
_cell.angle_gamma   90.00
#
_symmetry.space_group_name_H-M   'P 1'
#
loop_
_entity.id
_entity.type
_entity.pdbx_description
1 polymer ?
#
loop_
_entity_poly.entity_id
_entity_poly.type
_entity_poly.pdbx_seq_one_letter_code
_entity_poly.pdbx_strand_id
1 'polypeptide(L)' 'DTIEPDGDNLLICNIFGEQKVVKASIHSLSLVDHKIYLKG' A
#
# COMPACT_ATOMS: atom_id res chain seq x y z
N ASP A 1 -1.94 -4.74 6.47
CA ASP A 1 -2.05 -6.19 6.27
C ASP A 1 -1.62 -6.51 4.86
N THR A 2 -2.35 -6.01 3.86
CA THR A 2 -1.99 -6.15 2.44
C THR A 2 -1.97 -4.81 1.72
N ILE A 3 -1.09 -4.69 0.72
CA ILE A 3 -1.09 -3.61 -0.26
C ILE A 3 -0.95 -4.28 -1.62
N GLU A 4 -1.95 -4.12 -2.48
CA GLU A 4 -2.03 -4.78 -3.78
C GLU A 4 -2.19 -3.74 -4.90
N PRO A 5 -1.42 -3.84 -6.00
CA PRO A 5 -1.66 -3.04 -7.19
C PRO A 5 -2.98 -3.42 -7.87
N ASP A 6 -3.77 -2.41 -8.23
CA ASP A 6 -4.97 -2.51 -9.04
C ASP A 6 -4.95 -1.42 -10.14
N GLY A 7 -4.39 -1.78 -11.29
CA GLY A 7 -4.10 -0.84 -12.37
C GLY A 7 -3.14 0.28 -11.91
N ASP A 8 -3.61 1.52 -12.01
CA ASP A 8 -2.89 2.73 -11.56
C ASP A 8 -3.09 3.05 -10.07
N ASN A 9 -3.80 2.19 -9.34
CA ASN A 9 -4.12 2.38 -7.93
C ASN A 9 -3.48 1.29 -7.07
N LEU A 10 -3.50 1.53 -5.76
CA LEU A 10 -3.22 0.55 -4.72
C LEU A 10 -4.47 0.33 -3.88
N LEU A 11 -4.81 -0.93 -3.68
CA LEU A 11 -5.76 -1.38 -2.67
C LEU A 11 -4.99 -1.67 -1.38
N ILE A 12 -5.31 -0.93 -0.32
CA ILE A 12 -4.68 -1.07 0.99
C ILE A 12 -5.71 -1.66 1.96
N CYS A 13 -5.40 -2.82 2.54
CA CYS A 13 -6.19 -3.45 3.59
C CYS A 13 -5.45 -3.41 4.93
N ASN A 14 -6.09 -2.89 5.97
CA ASN A 14 -5.55 -2.93 7.33
C ASN A 14 -6.02 -4.19 8.09
N ILE A 15 -5.45 -4.39 9.28
CA ILE A 15 -5.71 -5.59 10.10
C ILE A 15 -7.13 -5.66 10.67
N PHE A 16 -7.92 -4.59 10.55
CA PHE A 16 -9.31 -4.54 10.98
C PHE A 16 -10.29 -4.80 9.83
N GLY A 17 -9.76 -5.10 8.63
CA GLY A 17 -10.55 -5.34 7.42
C GLY A 17 -10.98 -4.05 6.70
N GLU A 18 -10.50 -2.88 7.11
CA GLU A 18 -10.80 -1.64 6.39
C GLU A 18 -9.97 -1.54 5.11
N GLN A 19 -10.63 -1.12 4.03
CA GLN A 19 -10.03 -1.00 2.70
C GLN A 19 -9.99 0.45 2.23
N LYS A 20 -8.89 0.83 1.57
CA LYS A 20 -8.72 2.14 0.93
C LYS A 20 -8.09 1.98 -0.44
N VAL A 21 -8.63 2.73 -1.41
CA VAL A 21 -8.05 2.87 -2.75
C VAL A 21 -7.26 4.19 -2.82
N VAL A 22 -6.02 4.12 -3.28
CA VAL A 22 -5.17 5.30 -3.50
C VAL A 22 -4.52 5.25 -4.88
N LYS A 23 -4.50 6.38 -5.60
CA LYS A 23 -3.76 6.50 -6.86
C LYS A 23 -2.29 6.75 -6.56
N ALA A 24 -1.50 5.68 -6.54
CA ALA A 24 -0.07 5.71 -6.23
C ALA A 24 0.60 4.40 -6.70
N SER A 25 1.92 4.36 -6.62
CA SER A 25 2.74 3.16 -6.85
C SER A 25 3.67 2.92 -5.66
N ILE A 26 4.07 1.67 -5.45
CA ILE A 26 5.05 1.33 -4.41
C ILE A 26 6.42 1.86 -4.84
N HIS A 27 6.98 2.76 -4.04
CA HIS A 27 8.31 3.33 -4.28
C HIS A 27 9.42 2.47 -3.68
N SER A 28 9.26 2.08 -2.41
CA SER A 28 10.24 1.27 -1.68
C SER A 28 9.62 0.63 -0.43
N LEU A 29 10.29 -0.41 0.08
CA LEU A 29 9.93 -1.11 1.31
C LEU A 29 11.09 -1.01 2.32
N SER A 30 10.79 -0.60 3.56
CA SER A 30 11.70 -0.76 4.70
C SER A 30 11.18 -1.90 5.57
N LEU A 31 11.84 -3.06 5.48
CA LEU A 31 11.45 -4.25 6.24
C LEU A 31 11.79 -4.11 7.73
N VAL A 32 12.89 -3.45 8.05
CA VAL A 32 13.30 -3.20 9.44
C VAL A 32 12.30 -2.27 10.13
N ASP A 33 11.88 -1.20 9.46
CA ASP A 33 10.92 -0.24 10.01
C ASP A 33 9.47 -0.63 9.82
N HIS A 34 9.21 -1.74 9.11
CA HIS A 34 7.87 -2.19 8.74
C HIS A 34 7.07 -1.11 8.00
N LYS A 35 7.72 -0.41 7.05
CA LYS A 35 7.14 0.70 6.27
C LYS A 35 7.14 0.42 4.78
N ILE A 36 6.10 0.91 4.12
CA ILE A 36 6.00 0.95 2.66
C ILE A 36 5.86 2.42 2.26
N TYR A 37 6.75 2.88 1.38
CA TYR A 37 6.73 4.24 0.85
C TYR A 37 6.04 4.25 -0.51
N LEU A 38 5.10 5.18 -0.68
CA LEU A 38 4.29 5.31 -1.90
C LEU A 38 4.69 6.58 -2.68
N LYS A 39 4.62 6.50 -4.00
CA LYS A 39 4.82 7.64 -4.91
C LYS A 39 3.53 7.91 -5.69
N GLY A 40 3.08 9.17 -5.67
CA GLY A 40 1.98 9.70 -6.48
C GLY A 40 2.45 10.40 -7.75
#